data_AF-A0A2H1JNF9-F1
#
_entry.id   AF-A0A2H1JNF9-F1
#
_cell.length_a   1.000
_cell.length_b   1.000
_cell.length_c   1.000
_cell.angle_alpha   90.00
_cell.angle_beta   90.00
_cell.angle_gamma   90.00
#
_symmetry.space_group_name_H-M   'P 1'
#
loop_
_entity.id
_entity.type
_entity.pdbx_description
1 polymer ?
#
loop_
_entity_poly.entity_id
_entity_poly.type
_entity_poly.pdbx_seq_one_letter_code
_entity_poly.pdbx_strand_id
1 'polypeptide(L)'
;MSQFNATASALGFIYQFRWGLLDLLRAMRTDATKSLSIEDYDDIAQLGTDGQVHAATQLKHHRKSSPITDSSPDLWKTLRVWLETPALRIDNGPLLYLVTTSEAPKDSALACLKIEQRDPKRACKLLTEAAKRYTADATKAGREAWLNAPTSVRLALASRFHVVDNNPKVDEIDQLLRQELSQTVRDEHMDHFTEKLWGWWNEQCLNVLNAEGVATISAERLRAKLHILRDSYTEGSLPIDDTLAEITAEELEDEHSGKPFAQQLEWIDIRGRNMQRAFIDYHRAYAQTSKWLQDGDLVAEDLNIFESRLVEEWEIQFENACDRLERSGATDELARVEAGRTLFEKLYEMNDVVVQPGFAERFLVGGTRHLIADRGVIGWHPDFQERVREILGIPA
;
A
#
# COMPACT_ATOMS: atom_id res chain seq x y z
N MET A 1 -24.29 26.73 7.22
CA MET A 1 -23.15 26.29 6.38
C MET A 1 -22.22 27.48 6.22
N SER A 2 -20.91 27.31 6.36
CA SER A 2 -19.96 28.42 6.26
C SER A 2 -20.02 29.04 4.86
N GLN A 3 -19.89 30.37 4.81
CA GLN A 3 -19.88 31.17 3.56
C GLN A 3 -18.65 30.88 2.69
N PHE A 4 -17.64 30.20 3.26
CA PHE A 4 -16.42 29.73 2.62
C PHE A 4 -16.28 28.22 2.86
N ASN A 5 -16.92 27.42 2.02
CA ASN A 5 -16.84 25.96 2.08
C ASN A 5 -15.91 25.46 0.97
N ALA A 6 -14.70 25.00 1.35
CA ALA A 6 -13.69 24.51 0.41
C ALA A 6 -13.81 23.01 0.10
N THR A 7 -14.79 22.30 0.67
CA THR A 7 -14.81 20.83 0.58
C THR A 7 -15.07 20.30 -0.83
N ALA A 8 -15.76 21.05 -1.69
CA ALA A 8 -15.93 20.67 -3.10
C ALA A 8 -14.60 20.73 -3.86
N SER A 9 -13.77 21.76 -3.58
CA SER A 9 -12.44 21.92 -4.17
C SER A 9 -11.50 20.79 -3.70
N ALA A 10 -11.46 20.55 -2.39
CA ALA A 10 -10.63 19.48 -1.82
C ALA A 10 -10.97 18.09 -2.39
N LEU A 11 -12.26 17.77 -2.53
CA LEU A 11 -12.67 16.51 -3.16
C LEU A 11 -12.32 16.45 -4.64
N GLY A 12 -12.31 17.60 -5.34
CA GLY A 12 -11.83 17.70 -6.71
C GLY A 12 -10.38 17.23 -6.83
N PHE A 13 -9.47 17.83 -6.04
CA PHE A 13 -8.05 17.44 -6.05
C PHE A 13 -7.83 15.97 -5.66
N ILE A 14 -8.52 15.48 -4.62
CA ILE A 14 -8.42 14.06 -4.23
C ILE A 14 -8.89 13.16 -5.38
N TYR A 15 -9.96 13.54 -6.09
CA TYR A 15 -10.44 12.79 -7.23
C TYR A 15 -9.46 12.78 -8.40
N GLN A 16 -8.78 13.90 -8.68
CA GLN A 16 -7.70 13.96 -9.68
C GLN A 16 -6.56 13.01 -9.35
N PHE A 17 -6.07 13.04 -8.10
CA PHE A 17 -4.96 12.17 -7.69
C PHE A 17 -5.36 10.69 -7.74
N ARG A 18 -6.55 10.37 -7.22
CA ARG A 18 -7.03 8.98 -7.23
C ARG A 18 -7.27 8.45 -8.63
N TRP A 19 -7.88 9.26 -9.50
CA TRP A 19 -8.08 8.89 -10.89
C TRP A 19 -6.76 8.77 -11.65
N GLY A 20 -5.79 9.64 -11.37
CA GLY A 20 -4.46 9.61 -11.98
C GLY A 20 -3.73 8.27 -11.78
N LEU A 21 -3.77 7.70 -10.56
CA LEU A 21 -3.18 6.38 -10.30
C LEU A 21 -3.85 5.30 -11.16
N LEU A 22 -5.20 5.28 -11.15
CA LEU A 22 -5.99 4.30 -11.88
C LEU A 22 -5.76 4.42 -13.40
N ASP A 23 -5.71 5.64 -13.91
CA ASP A 23 -5.47 5.94 -15.31
C ASP A 23 -4.07 5.49 -15.76
N LEU A 24 -3.03 5.81 -14.98
CA LEU A 24 -1.66 5.38 -15.28
C LEU A 24 -1.50 3.85 -15.19
N LEU A 25 -2.13 3.22 -14.19
CA LEU A 25 -2.16 1.75 -14.03
C LEU A 25 -2.78 1.07 -15.25
N ARG A 26 -3.89 1.60 -15.76
CA ARG A 26 -4.56 1.10 -16.98
C ARG A 26 -3.71 1.35 -18.22
N ALA A 27 -3.14 2.54 -18.36
CA ALA A 27 -2.29 2.91 -19.49
C ALA A 27 -1.08 1.98 -19.61
N MET A 28 -0.44 1.65 -18.47
CA MET A 28 0.71 0.76 -18.37
C MET A 28 0.47 -0.65 -18.93
N ARG A 29 -0.79 -1.12 -18.98
CA ARG A 29 -1.12 -2.43 -19.58
C ARG A 29 -0.89 -2.45 -21.09
N THR A 30 -1.10 -1.32 -21.74
CA THR A 30 -0.93 -1.18 -23.19
C THR A 30 0.43 -0.62 -23.56
N ASP A 31 0.96 0.30 -22.75
CA ASP A 31 2.22 0.98 -23.01
C ASP A 31 2.87 1.38 -21.69
N ALA A 32 3.97 0.71 -21.37
CA ALA A 32 4.74 0.91 -20.15
C ALA A 32 5.54 2.22 -20.13
N THR A 33 5.73 2.84 -21.30
CA THR A 33 6.61 4.00 -21.48
C THR A 33 5.90 5.33 -21.23
N LYS A 34 4.58 5.29 -21.07
CA LYS A 34 3.76 6.47 -20.76
C LYS A 34 4.12 7.07 -19.42
N SER A 35 3.92 8.38 -19.32
CA SER A 35 3.96 9.11 -18.05
C SER A 35 2.69 9.92 -17.86
N LEU A 36 2.45 10.34 -16.61
CA LEU A 36 1.31 11.13 -16.22
C LEU A 36 1.78 12.47 -15.63
N SER A 37 1.29 13.59 -16.16
CA SER A 37 1.35 14.90 -15.50
C SER A 37 0.04 15.18 -14.76
N ILE A 38 0.10 16.05 -13.75
CA ILE A 38 -1.04 16.49 -12.96
C ILE A 38 -1.04 18.01 -12.97
N GLU A 39 -2.17 18.65 -13.31
CA GLU A 39 -2.37 20.11 -13.36
C GLU A 39 -1.53 20.90 -14.42
N ASP A 40 -0.71 20.24 -15.25
CA ASP A 40 0.12 20.93 -16.25
C ASP A 40 -0.62 21.30 -17.55
N TYR A 41 -1.43 20.38 -18.09
CA TYR A 41 -2.16 20.57 -19.36
C TYR A 41 -3.68 20.62 -19.15
N ASP A 42 -4.16 19.81 -18.22
CA ASP A 42 -5.49 19.78 -17.64
C ASP A 42 -5.33 19.08 -16.26
N ASP A 43 -6.42 18.67 -15.62
CA ASP A 43 -6.39 17.98 -14.32
C ASP A 43 -5.38 16.82 -14.29
N ILE A 44 -5.39 15.96 -15.33
CA ILE A 44 -4.32 15.01 -15.61
C ILE A 44 -4.04 14.92 -17.11
N ALA A 45 -2.82 14.55 -17.51
CA ALA A 45 -2.50 14.25 -18.89
C ALA A 45 -1.51 13.10 -19.03
N GLN A 46 -1.67 12.28 -20.07
CA GLN A 46 -0.74 11.22 -20.44
C GLN A 46 0.23 11.72 -21.51
N LEU A 47 1.52 11.49 -21.27
CA LEU A 47 2.60 11.88 -22.16
C LEU A 47 3.36 10.65 -22.69
N GLY A 48 3.90 10.78 -23.91
CA GLY A 48 4.88 9.85 -24.46
C GLY A 48 6.31 10.16 -23.98
N THR A 49 7.26 9.28 -24.32
CA THR A 49 8.68 9.46 -23.99
C THR A 49 9.33 10.68 -24.65
N ASP A 50 8.72 11.18 -25.72
CA ASP A 50 9.13 12.39 -26.44
C ASP A 50 8.56 13.68 -25.81
N GLY A 51 7.82 13.57 -24.71
CA GLY A 51 7.16 14.68 -24.03
C GLY A 51 5.90 15.19 -24.74
N GLN A 52 5.44 14.52 -25.81
CA GLN A 52 4.19 14.89 -26.45
C GLN A 52 3.00 14.44 -25.60
N VAL A 53 2.00 15.30 -25.52
CA VAL A 53 0.73 14.97 -24.87
C VAL A 53 -0.04 14.03 -25.79
N HIS A 54 -0.34 12.83 -25.31
CA HIS A 54 -1.16 11.85 -26.01
C HIS A 54 -2.64 11.97 -25.62
N ALA A 55 -2.92 12.27 -24.36
CA ALA A 55 -4.26 12.51 -23.87
C ALA A 55 -4.25 13.56 -22.75
N ALA A 56 -5.27 14.42 -22.71
CA ALA A 56 -5.54 15.31 -21.58
C ALA A 56 -6.96 15.07 -21.08
N THR A 57 -7.12 14.99 -19.77
CA THR A 57 -8.37 14.61 -19.13
C THR A 57 -8.77 15.66 -18.11
N GLN A 58 -9.94 16.24 -18.32
CA GLN A 58 -10.65 17.03 -17.33
C GLN A 58 -11.58 16.13 -16.52
N LEU A 59 -11.45 16.17 -15.19
CA LEU A 59 -12.24 15.48 -14.20
C LEU A 59 -13.24 16.44 -13.52
N LYS A 60 -14.52 16.08 -13.54
CA LYS A 60 -15.59 16.82 -12.85
C LYS A 60 -16.32 15.92 -11.85
N HIS A 61 -16.02 16.15 -10.57
CA HIS A 61 -16.63 15.45 -9.44
C HIS A 61 -17.75 16.30 -8.80
N HIS A 62 -18.97 15.78 -8.80
CA HIS A 62 -20.15 16.44 -8.23
C HIS A 62 -20.69 15.62 -7.04
N ARG A 63 -20.88 16.28 -5.89
CA ARG A 63 -21.52 15.62 -4.72
C ARG A 63 -22.96 15.22 -4.99
N LYS A 64 -23.70 16.09 -5.65
CA LYS A 64 -25.06 15.83 -6.14
C LYS A 64 -24.98 15.84 -7.67
N SER A 65 -25.38 14.72 -8.28
CA SER A 65 -25.39 14.60 -9.73
C SER A 65 -26.35 15.65 -10.31
N SER A 66 -25.87 16.44 -11.25
CA SER A 66 -26.66 17.40 -12.00
C SER A 66 -26.20 17.33 -13.45
N PRO A 67 -27.09 17.12 -14.42
CA PRO A 67 -26.66 16.83 -15.79
C PRO A 67 -25.78 17.95 -16.37
N ILE A 68 -24.73 17.59 -17.10
CA ILE A 68 -23.89 18.55 -17.81
C ILE A 68 -24.57 18.89 -19.14
N THR A 69 -25.40 19.93 -19.13
CA THR A 69 -26.10 20.42 -20.32
C THR A 69 -25.19 21.26 -21.22
N ASP A 70 -25.64 21.55 -22.44
CA ASP A 70 -24.96 22.47 -23.38
C ASP A 70 -24.87 23.92 -22.87
N SER A 71 -25.52 24.25 -21.76
CA SER A 71 -25.39 25.53 -21.05
C SER A 71 -24.47 25.48 -19.82
N SER A 72 -23.88 24.32 -19.52
CA SER A 72 -23.14 24.10 -18.27
C SER A 72 -21.85 24.94 -18.21
N PRO A 73 -21.60 25.68 -17.11
CA PRO A 73 -20.32 26.32 -16.86
C PRO A 73 -19.13 25.35 -16.89
N ASP A 74 -19.30 24.12 -16.42
CA ASP A 74 -18.23 23.12 -16.43
C ASP A 74 -17.78 22.81 -17.85
N LEU A 75 -18.74 22.64 -18.77
CA LEU A 75 -18.46 22.42 -20.20
C LEU A 75 -17.72 23.62 -20.82
N TRP A 76 -18.26 24.82 -20.66
CA TRP A 76 -17.71 26.00 -21.32
C TRP A 76 -16.35 26.41 -20.78
N LYS A 77 -16.08 26.16 -19.49
CA LYS A 77 -14.74 26.36 -18.91
C LYS A 77 -13.74 25.35 -19.47
N THR A 78 -14.09 24.08 -19.58
CA THR A 78 -13.22 23.05 -20.16
C THR A 78 -12.91 23.32 -21.63
N LEU A 79 -13.92 23.64 -22.46
CA LEU A 79 -13.69 24.02 -23.85
C LEU A 79 -12.79 25.25 -23.99
N ARG A 80 -12.92 26.21 -23.07
CA ARG A 80 -12.06 27.39 -23.05
C ARG A 80 -10.60 27.00 -22.82
N VAL A 81 -10.33 26.20 -21.79
CA VAL A 81 -8.98 25.72 -21.47
C VAL A 81 -8.38 25.03 -22.69
N TRP A 82 -9.09 24.07 -23.29
CA TRP A 82 -8.56 23.35 -24.46
C TRP A 82 -8.32 24.22 -25.69
N LEU A 83 -9.12 25.27 -25.88
CA LEU A 83 -8.94 26.22 -26.99
C LEU A 83 -7.84 27.26 -26.72
N GLU A 84 -7.56 27.56 -25.46
CA GLU A 84 -6.54 28.56 -25.05
C GLU A 84 -5.18 27.90 -24.81
N THR A 85 -5.12 26.60 -24.51
CA THR A 85 -3.87 25.84 -24.34
C THR A 85 -3.29 25.40 -25.70
N PRO A 86 -2.13 25.91 -26.13
CA PRO A 86 -1.59 25.64 -27.47
C PRO A 86 -1.39 24.16 -27.77
N ALA A 87 -0.88 23.38 -26.80
CA ALA A 87 -0.66 21.94 -26.95
C ALA A 87 -1.95 21.13 -27.18
N LEU A 88 -3.10 21.63 -26.73
CA LEU A 88 -4.39 20.94 -26.84
C LEU A 88 -5.19 21.35 -28.08
N ARG A 89 -5.02 22.61 -28.51
CA ARG A 89 -5.78 23.23 -29.61
C ARG A 89 -5.40 22.72 -31.00
N ILE A 90 -4.17 22.24 -31.20
CA ILE A 90 -3.65 21.84 -32.51
C ILE A 90 -4.51 20.76 -33.20
N ASP A 91 -4.63 20.80 -34.53
CA ASP A 91 -5.57 19.94 -35.26
C ASP A 91 -5.32 18.43 -35.01
N ASN A 92 -4.06 18.01 -35.04
CA ASN A 92 -3.60 16.64 -34.71
C ASN A 92 -3.15 16.51 -33.24
N GLY A 93 -3.81 17.22 -32.33
CA GLY A 93 -3.48 17.20 -30.91
C GLY A 93 -3.87 15.92 -30.15
N PRO A 94 -3.73 15.93 -28.82
CA PRO A 94 -4.01 14.77 -27.96
C PRO A 94 -5.49 14.34 -27.98
N LEU A 95 -5.82 13.15 -27.51
CA LEU A 95 -7.20 12.85 -27.14
C LEU A 95 -7.63 13.73 -25.96
N LEU A 96 -8.86 14.24 -25.98
CA LEU A 96 -9.39 15.13 -24.94
C LEU A 96 -10.55 14.44 -24.25
N TYR A 97 -10.47 14.27 -22.94
CA TYR A 97 -11.50 13.57 -22.17
C TYR A 97 -12.17 14.52 -21.18
N LEU A 98 -13.50 14.53 -21.17
CA LEU A 98 -14.29 15.01 -20.03
C LEU A 98 -14.82 13.79 -19.29
N VAL A 99 -14.26 13.53 -18.12
CA VAL A 99 -14.67 12.45 -17.22
C VAL A 99 -15.47 13.07 -16.09
N THR A 100 -16.73 12.65 -15.92
CA THR A 100 -17.61 13.26 -14.94
C THR A 100 -18.52 12.26 -14.23
N THR A 101 -18.78 12.52 -12.95
CA THR A 101 -19.78 11.80 -12.15
C THR A 101 -21.23 12.14 -12.53
N SER A 102 -21.43 13.17 -13.36
CA SER A 102 -22.76 13.61 -13.80
C SER A 102 -23.13 13.00 -15.15
N GLU A 103 -24.41 12.93 -15.47
CA GLU A 103 -24.90 12.42 -16.76
C GLU A 103 -24.80 13.50 -17.86
N ALA A 104 -24.47 13.09 -19.08
CA ALA A 104 -24.66 13.92 -20.28
C ALA A 104 -26.10 13.71 -20.82
N PRO A 105 -26.96 14.75 -20.84
CA PRO A 105 -28.35 14.59 -21.28
C PRO A 105 -28.46 14.01 -22.69
N LYS A 106 -29.49 13.20 -22.92
CA LYS A 106 -29.85 12.75 -24.28
C LYS A 106 -30.09 13.96 -25.20
N ASP A 107 -29.74 13.80 -26.47
CA ASP A 107 -29.83 14.84 -27.50
C ASP A 107 -28.99 16.11 -27.26
N SER A 108 -28.04 16.08 -26.31
CA SER A 108 -27.05 17.15 -26.10
C SER A 108 -25.82 17.00 -27.00
N ALA A 109 -24.99 18.05 -27.04
CA ALA A 109 -23.69 17.98 -27.69
C ALA A 109 -22.78 16.93 -27.04
N LEU A 110 -22.79 16.82 -25.71
CA LEU A 110 -21.95 15.87 -24.99
C LEU A 110 -22.38 14.42 -25.22
N ALA A 111 -23.67 14.15 -25.37
CA ALA A 111 -24.15 12.81 -25.75
C ALA A 111 -23.59 12.37 -27.11
N CYS A 112 -23.42 13.30 -28.05
CA CYS A 112 -22.81 13.02 -29.36
C CYS A 112 -21.29 12.74 -29.28
N LEU A 113 -20.67 12.96 -28.11
CA LEU A 113 -19.23 12.78 -27.87
C LEU A 113 -18.91 11.60 -26.94
N LYS A 114 -19.92 10.84 -26.52
CA LYS A 114 -19.74 9.56 -25.82
C LYS A 114 -19.07 8.53 -26.74
N ILE A 115 -18.52 7.47 -26.14
CA ILE A 115 -17.83 6.39 -26.87
C ILE A 115 -18.77 5.72 -27.89
N GLU A 116 -20.03 5.49 -27.48
CA GLU A 116 -21.04 4.88 -28.34
C GLU A 116 -21.75 5.92 -29.21
N GLN A 117 -22.02 5.58 -30.48
CA GLN A 117 -22.80 6.41 -31.42
C GLN A 117 -22.26 7.84 -31.59
N ARG A 118 -20.94 7.97 -31.57
CA ARG A 118 -20.24 9.25 -31.62
C ARG A 118 -20.45 9.99 -32.94
N ASP A 119 -20.86 11.26 -32.85
CA ASP A 119 -21.02 12.18 -33.98
C ASP A 119 -20.41 13.56 -33.66
N PRO A 120 -19.09 13.73 -33.89
CA PRO A 120 -18.39 14.98 -33.62
C PRO A 120 -18.91 16.17 -34.45
N LYS A 121 -19.45 15.91 -35.65
CA LYS A 121 -19.97 16.97 -36.53
C LYS A 121 -21.26 17.54 -35.94
N ARG A 122 -22.17 16.66 -35.49
CA ARG A 122 -23.38 17.07 -34.79
C ARG A 122 -23.05 17.75 -33.47
N ALA A 123 -22.11 17.24 -32.69
CA ALA A 123 -21.65 17.87 -31.47
C ALA A 123 -21.14 19.31 -31.71
N CYS A 124 -20.26 19.49 -32.71
CA CYS A 124 -19.73 20.80 -33.07
C CYS A 124 -20.83 21.79 -33.50
N LYS A 125 -21.85 21.30 -34.22
CA LYS A 125 -23.03 22.11 -34.60
C LYS A 125 -23.83 22.53 -33.36
N LEU A 126 -24.18 21.59 -32.49
CA LEU A 126 -24.93 21.84 -31.25
C LEU A 126 -24.19 22.80 -30.32
N LEU A 127 -22.88 22.62 -30.12
CA LEU A 127 -22.06 23.56 -29.34
C LEU A 127 -22.06 24.96 -29.96
N THR A 128 -21.95 25.07 -31.29
CA THR A 128 -21.98 26.37 -31.96
C THR A 128 -23.34 27.07 -31.84
N GLU A 129 -24.44 26.32 -31.91
CA GLU A 129 -25.79 26.84 -31.68
C GLU A 129 -25.97 27.28 -30.22
N ALA A 130 -25.54 26.46 -29.26
CA ALA A 130 -25.55 26.76 -27.84
C ALA A 130 -24.72 28.01 -27.50
N ALA A 131 -23.52 28.15 -28.10
CA ALA A 131 -22.65 29.31 -27.90
C ALA A 131 -23.33 30.64 -28.29
N LYS A 132 -24.15 30.62 -29.34
CA LYS A 132 -24.92 31.78 -29.83
C LYS A 132 -26.21 32.01 -29.06
N ARG A 133 -26.89 30.93 -28.66
CA ARG A 133 -28.21 30.98 -28.01
C ARG A 133 -28.15 31.44 -26.57
N TYR A 134 -27.23 30.87 -25.78
CA TYR A 134 -27.15 31.17 -24.35
C TYR A 134 -26.40 32.48 -24.10
N THR A 135 -26.77 33.19 -23.03
CA THR A 135 -26.23 34.53 -22.74
C THR A 135 -25.66 34.68 -21.33
N ALA A 136 -25.71 33.62 -20.51
CA ALA A 136 -25.25 33.67 -19.12
C ALA A 136 -23.76 34.06 -19.01
N ASP A 137 -23.46 34.98 -18.09
CA ASP A 137 -22.11 35.53 -17.89
C ASP A 137 -21.09 34.46 -17.50
N ALA A 138 -21.48 33.48 -16.67
CA ALA A 138 -20.61 32.40 -16.20
C ALA A 138 -20.01 31.53 -17.33
N THR A 139 -20.60 31.56 -18.54
CA THR A 139 -20.15 30.79 -19.71
C THR A 139 -19.56 31.66 -20.82
N LYS A 140 -19.64 32.99 -20.68
CA LYS A 140 -19.37 33.96 -21.75
C LYS A 140 -17.99 33.76 -22.36
N ALA A 141 -16.94 33.73 -21.54
CA ALA A 141 -15.56 33.60 -22.02
C ALA A 141 -15.33 32.30 -22.82
N GLY A 142 -15.90 31.18 -22.39
CA GLY A 142 -15.78 29.92 -23.12
C GLY A 142 -16.55 29.90 -24.44
N ARG A 143 -17.75 30.50 -24.46
CA ARG A 143 -18.53 30.66 -25.69
C ARG A 143 -17.83 31.58 -26.69
N GLU A 144 -17.22 32.67 -26.23
CA GLU A 144 -16.43 33.59 -27.05
C GLU A 144 -15.19 32.90 -27.62
N ALA A 145 -14.43 32.15 -26.79
CA ALA A 145 -13.29 31.36 -27.26
C ALA A 145 -13.70 30.36 -28.35
N TRP A 146 -14.84 29.68 -28.18
CA TRP A 146 -15.40 28.77 -29.18
C TRP A 146 -15.77 29.49 -30.48
N LEU A 147 -16.51 30.59 -30.41
CA LEU A 147 -16.96 31.34 -31.59
C LEU A 147 -15.82 32.01 -32.35
N ASN A 148 -14.76 32.41 -31.66
CA ASN A 148 -13.55 32.98 -32.27
C ASN A 148 -12.66 31.91 -32.93
N ALA A 149 -12.82 30.64 -32.57
CA ALA A 149 -12.07 29.56 -33.19
C ALA A 149 -12.57 29.24 -34.62
N PRO A 150 -11.67 29.07 -35.60
CA PRO A 150 -12.05 28.64 -36.94
C PRO A 150 -12.89 27.36 -36.91
N THR A 151 -13.79 27.20 -37.89
CA THR A 151 -14.65 26.00 -37.97
C THR A 151 -13.83 24.71 -38.06
N SER A 152 -12.67 24.74 -38.74
CA SER A 152 -11.75 23.60 -38.82
C SER A 152 -11.24 23.20 -37.43
N VAL A 153 -10.77 24.16 -36.63
CA VAL A 153 -10.25 23.94 -35.27
C VAL A 153 -11.35 23.38 -34.36
N ARG A 154 -12.57 23.95 -34.41
CA ARG A 154 -13.71 23.45 -33.62
C ARG A 154 -14.06 22.00 -33.96
N LEU A 155 -14.04 21.66 -35.25
CA LEU A 155 -14.33 20.31 -35.70
C LEU A 155 -13.20 19.34 -35.33
N ALA A 156 -11.94 19.76 -35.46
CA ALA A 156 -10.78 18.96 -35.07
C ALA A 156 -10.80 18.66 -33.56
N LEU A 157 -11.06 19.68 -32.74
CA LEU A 157 -11.22 19.52 -31.29
C LEU A 157 -12.39 18.57 -30.97
N ALA A 158 -13.57 18.80 -31.54
CA ALA A 158 -14.73 17.91 -31.33
C ALA A 158 -14.43 16.47 -31.75
N SER A 159 -13.62 16.27 -32.80
CA SER A 159 -13.23 14.95 -33.30
C SER A 159 -12.27 14.20 -32.39
N ARG A 160 -11.58 14.89 -31.48
CA ARG A 160 -10.72 14.31 -30.42
C ARG A 160 -11.34 14.38 -29.02
N PHE A 161 -12.50 15.01 -28.87
CA PHE A 161 -13.21 15.14 -27.59
C PHE A 161 -14.08 13.90 -27.31
N HIS A 162 -13.81 13.22 -26.21
CA HIS A 162 -14.54 12.08 -25.67
C HIS A 162 -15.15 12.41 -24.31
N VAL A 163 -16.38 11.94 -24.09
CA VAL A 163 -17.10 12.10 -22.82
C VAL A 163 -17.27 10.74 -22.16
N VAL A 164 -16.90 10.68 -20.87
CA VAL A 164 -17.19 9.56 -19.97
C VAL A 164 -18.07 10.12 -18.85
N ASP A 165 -19.38 9.90 -18.99
CA ASP A 165 -20.39 10.35 -18.02
C ASP A 165 -20.74 9.23 -17.03
N ASN A 166 -21.42 9.59 -15.94
CA ASN A 166 -21.75 8.65 -14.85
C ASN A 166 -20.52 7.88 -14.33
N ASN A 167 -19.36 8.51 -14.34
CA ASN A 167 -18.14 7.92 -13.84
C ASN A 167 -18.21 7.75 -12.32
N PRO A 168 -17.56 6.72 -11.75
CA PRO A 168 -17.57 6.50 -10.30
C PRO A 168 -17.06 7.72 -9.51
N LYS A 169 -17.62 7.92 -8.32
CA LYS A 169 -17.18 8.97 -7.39
C LYS A 169 -15.85 8.62 -6.74
N VAL A 170 -15.28 9.59 -6.03
CA VAL A 170 -13.95 9.50 -5.41
C VAL A 170 -13.82 8.36 -4.39
N ASP A 171 -14.90 8.04 -3.68
CA ASP A 171 -15.02 6.95 -2.71
C ASP A 171 -15.15 5.57 -3.37
N GLU A 172 -15.54 5.52 -4.65
CA GLU A 172 -15.67 4.28 -5.42
C GLU A 172 -14.37 3.90 -6.17
N ILE A 173 -13.40 4.82 -6.27
CA ILE A 173 -12.14 4.58 -6.98
C ILE A 173 -11.30 3.46 -6.34
N ASP A 174 -11.34 3.31 -5.01
CA ASP A 174 -10.61 2.25 -4.31
C ASP A 174 -11.09 0.86 -4.76
N GLN A 175 -12.38 0.70 -5.02
CA GLN A 175 -12.92 -0.56 -5.53
C GLN A 175 -12.41 -0.85 -6.95
N LEU A 176 -12.35 0.16 -7.82
CA LEU A 176 -11.81 0.01 -9.17
C LEU A 176 -10.33 -0.34 -9.13
N LEU A 177 -9.54 0.33 -8.27
CA LEU A 177 -8.12 0.03 -8.09
C LEU A 177 -7.92 -1.43 -7.68
N ARG A 178 -8.70 -1.93 -6.71
CA ARG A 178 -8.67 -3.33 -6.27
C ARG A 178 -9.00 -4.30 -7.40
N GLN A 179 -10.00 -3.99 -8.22
CA GLN A 179 -10.32 -4.80 -9.40
C GLN A 179 -9.14 -4.89 -10.36
N GLU A 180 -8.45 -3.76 -10.62
CA GLU A 180 -7.28 -3.75 -11.49
C GLU A 180 -6.08 -4.54 -10.93
N LEU A 181 -5.99 -4.66 -9.60
CA LEU A 181 -4.90 -5.34 -8.89
C LEU A 181 -5.21 -6.80 -8.53
N SER A 182 -6.46 -7.26 -8.67
CA SER A 182 -6.94 -8.59 -8.25
C SER A 182 -6.15 -9.77 -8.84
N GLN A 183 -5.53 -9.62 -10.01
CA GLN A 183 -4.69 -10.65 -10.63
C GLN A 183 -3.22 -10.59 -10.17
N THR A 184 -2.84 -9.54 -9.44
CA THR A 184 -1.46 -9.28 -9.00
C THR A 184 -1.29 -9.50 -7.50
N VAL A 185 -2.34 -9.25 -6.72
CA VAL A 185 -2.32 -9.23 -5.25
C VAL A 185 -3.41 -10.16 -4.73
N ARG A 186 -3.05 -11.05 -3.81
CA ARG A 186 -3.99 -11.94 -3.12
C ARG A 186 -4.94 -11.12 -2.23
N ASP A 187 -6.17 -11.61 -2.04
CA ASP A 187 -7.22 -10.85 -1.35
C ASP A 187 -6.84 -10.49 0.09
N GLU A 188 -6.15 -11.39 0.80
CA GLU A 188 -5.66 -11.20 2.17
C GLU A 188 -4.67 -10.04 2.33
N HIS A 189 -3.90 -9.71 1.28
CA HIS A 189 -2.92 -8.62 1.32
C HIS A 189 -3.44 -7.33 0.67
N MET A 190 -4.64 -7.34 0.08
CA MET A 190 -5.14 -6.23 -0.73
C MET A 190 -5.26 -4.91 0.04
N ASP A 191 -5.71 -4.96 1.30
CA ASP A 191 -5.85 -3.78 2.15
C ASP A 191 -4.50 -3.10 2.38
N HIS A 192 -3.53 -3.84 2.93
CA HIS A 192 -2.19 -3.33 3.22
C HIS A 192 -1.43 -2.92 1.95
N PHE A 193 -1.58 -3.68 0.86
CA PHE A 193 -0.98 -3.34 -0.43
C PHE A 193 -1.50 -2.00 -0.95
N THR A 194 -2.83 -1.81 -0.94
CA THR A 194 -3.45 -0.57 -1.45
C THR A 194 -3.11 0.63 -0.57
N GLU A 195 -3.03 0.47 0.75
CA GLU A 195 -2.59 1.54 1.66
C GLU A 195 -1.16 1.99 1.34
N LYS A 196 -0.21 1.06 1.24
CA LYS A 196 1.19 1.37 0.89
C LYS A 196 1.31 1.99 -0.51
N LEU A 197 0.52 1.52 -1.47
CA LEU A 197 0.50 2.08 -2.82
C LEU A 197 -0.02 3.51 -2.83
N TRP A 198 -1.11 3.80 -2.10
CA TRP A 198 -1.65 5.15 -1.95
C TRP A 198 -0.68 6.11 -1.26
N GLY A 199 -0.02 5.66 -0.19
CA GLY A 199 1.00 6.45 0.49
C GLY A 199 2.11 6.89 -0.47
N TRP A 200 2.66 5.94 -1.23
CA TRP A 200 3.67 6.23 -2.24
C TRP A 200 3.15 7.13 -3.37
N TRP A 201 1.94 6.88 -3.88
CA TRP A 201 1.36 7.66 -4.97
C TRP A 201 1.13 9.12 -4.57
N ASN A 202 0.59 9.36 -3.38
CA ASN A 202 0.37 10.71 -2.87
C ASN A 202 1.68 11.50 -2.73
N GLU A 203 2.77 10.83 -2.33
CA GLU A 203 4.12 11.42 -2.33
C GLU A 203 4.55 11.80 -3.75
N GLN A 204 4.27 10.96 -4.76
CA GLN A 204 4.60 11.28 -6.15
C GLN A 204 3.79 12.47 -6.66
N CYS A 205 2.49 12.54 -6.36
CA CYS A 205 1.66 13.70 -6.71
C CYS A 205 2.22 14.99 -6.09
N LEU A 206 2.60 14.96 -4.81
CA LEU A 206 3.20 16.10 -4.14
C LEU A 206 4.52 16.55 -4.82
N ASN A 207 5.36 15.59 -5.21
CA ASN A 207 6.63 15.89 -5.89
C ASN A 207 6.40 16.54 -7.26
N VAL A 208 5.43 16.07 -8.04
CA VAL A 208 5.08 16.67 -9.33
C VAL A 208 4.53 18.08 -9.16
N LEU A 209 3.63 18.30 -8.19
CA LEU A 209 3.03 19.62 -7.95
C LEU A 209 4.02 20.67 -7.45
N ASN A 210 5.10 20.26 -6.77
CA ASN A 210 6.14 21.15 -6.28
C ASN A 210 7.27 21.39 -7.29
N ALA A 211 7.28 20.68 -8.41
CA ALA A 211 8.36 20.81 -9.39
C ALA A 211 8.28 22.15 -10.13
N GLU A 212 9.44 22.69 -10.49
CA GLU A 212 9.50 23.81 -11.42
C GLU A 212 9.30 23.31 -12.86
N GLY A 213 8.18 23.67 -13.48
CA GLY A 213 7.82 23.23 -14.83
C GLY A 213 7.07 21.90 -14.87
N VAL A 214 6.94 21.32 -16.07
CA VAL A 214 6.18 20.09 -16.30
C VAL A 214 6.94 18.89 -15.73
N ALA A 215 6.37 18.26 -14.70
CA ALA A 215 6.89 17.03 -14.10
C ALA A 215 5.90 15.88 -14.29
N THR A 216 6.41 14.66 -14.37
CA THR A 216 5.58 13.48 -14.65
C THR A 216 5.93 12.29 -13.77
N ILE A 217 4.96 11.41 -13.58
CA ILE A 217 5.12 10.10 -12.95
C ILE A 217 5.10 9.05 -14.06
N SER A 218 6.20 8.32 -14.26
CA SER A 218 6.26 7.30 -15.31
C SER A 218 5.57 6.00 -14.90
N ALA A 219 4.95 5.33 -15.87
CA ALA A 219 4.38 4.00 -15.70
C ALA A 219 5.44 2.96 -15.31
N GLU A 220 6.68 3.10 -15.80
CA GLU A 220 7.81 2.25 -15.37
C GLU A 220 8.08 2.37 -13.87
N ARG A 221 8.03 3.59 -13.31
CA ARG A 221 8.23 3.83 -11.89
C ARG A 221 7.08 3.25 -11.06
N LEU A 222 5.84 3.40 -11.51
CA LEU A 222 4.68 2.74 -10.91
C LEU A 222 4.84 1.21 -10.95
N ARG A 223 5.26 0.63 -12.08
CA ARG A 223 5.51 -0.80 -12.22
C ARG A 223 6.57 -1.30 -11.24
N ALA A 224 7.70 -0.60 -11.17
CA ALA A 224 8.77 -0.93 -10.24
C ALA A 224 8.28 -0.92 -8.79
N LYS A 225 7.47 0.08 -8.41
CA LYS A 225 6.87 0.13 -7.08
C LYS A 225 5.90 -1.03 -6.84
N LEU A 226 5.04 -1.37 -7.81
CA LEU A 226 4.12 -2.51 -7.71
C LEU A 226 4.89 -3.82 -7.52
N HIS A 227 6.01 -4.02 -8.22
CA HIS A 227 6.87 -5.19 -8.02
C HIS A 227 7.47 -5.21 -6.62
N ILE A 228 8.06 -4.11 -6.14
CA ILE A 228 8.62 -4.04 -4.77
C ILE A 228 7.56 -4.37 -3.72
N LEU A 229 6.36 -3.79 -3.86
CA LEU A 229 5.26 -4.07 -2.94
C LEU A 229 4.83 -5.53 -3.02
N ARG A 230 4.66 -6.08 -4.23
CA ARG A 230 4.25 -7.47 -4.41
C ARG A 230 5.30 -8.44 -3.86
N ASP A 231 6.57 -8.15 -4.09
CA ASP A 231 7.67 -9.00 -3.66
C ASP A 231 7.80 -9.05 -2.11
N SER A 232 7.29 -8.03 -1.41
CA SER A 232 7.13 -8.05 0.05
C SER A 232 5.98 -8.93 0.56
N TYR A 233 5.18 -9.51 -0.34
CA TYR A 233 4.10 -10.46 -0.06
C TYR A 233 4.24 -11.76 -0.87
N THR A 234 5.38 -11.96 -1.57
CA THR A 234 5.65 -13.21 -2.29
C THR A 234 6.04 -14.29 -1.29
N GLU A 235 5.61 -15.52 -1.56
CA GLU A 235 5.98 -16.73 -0.81
C GLU A 235 7.50 -16.73 -0.47
N GLY A 236 7.83 -16.62 0.82
CA GLY A 236 9.20 -16.50 1.30
C GLY A 236 9.60 -15.14 1.91
N SER A 237 8.78 -14.10 1.82
CA SER A 237 9.00 -12.83 2.54
C SER A 237 8.05 -12.68 3.70
N LEU A 238 8.61 -12.71 4.92
CA LEU A 238 7.87 -12.50 6.16
C LEU A 238 8.00 -11.03 6.57
N PRO A 239 6.98 -10.18 6.34
CA PRO A 239 7.07 -8.75 6.62
C PRO A 239 7.17 -8.51 8.12
N ILE A 240 8.14 -7.70 8.55
CA ILE A 240 8.28 -7.32 9.95
C ILE A 240 7.32 -6.17 10.25
N ASP A 241 6.66 -6.23 11.40
CA ASP A 241 5.88 -5.11 11.91
C ASP A 241 6.81 -4.10 12.59
N ASP A 242 7.08 -2.99 11.90
CA ASP A 242 7.96 -1.92 12.40
C ASP A 242 7.47 -1.33 13.74
N THR A 243 6.18 -1.44 14.07
CA THR A 243 5.66 -0.95 15.36
C THR A 243 6.20 -1.75 16.55
N LEU A 244 6.62 -3.00 16.35
CA LEU A 244 7.23 -3.83 17.38
C LEU A 244 8.63 -3.35 17.78
N ALA A 245 9.26 -2.48 16.97
CA ALA A 245 10.56 -1.89 17.28
C ALA A 245 10.52 -0.93 18.47
N GLU A 246 9.35 -0.35 18.76
CA GLU A 246 9.19 0.74 19.75
C GLU A 246 8.94 0.25 21.19
N ILE A 247 8.67 -1.05 21.38
CA ILE A 247 8.34 -1.65 22.69
C ILE A 247 9.57 -1.73 23.60
N THR A 248 9.43 -1.31 24.85
CA THR A 248 10.50 -1.31 25.86
C THR A 248 10.38 -2.48 26.85
N ALA A 249 11.50 -2.87 27.47
CA ALA A 249 11.49 -3.96 28.46
C ALA A 249 10.73 -3.60 29.75
N GLU A 250 10.70 -2.32 30.11
CA GLU A 250 10.01 -1.82 31.31
C GLU A 250 8.49 -2.01 31.18
N GLU A 251 7.94 -1.87 29.97
CA GLU A 251 6.52 -2.12 29.69
C GLU A 251 6.15 -3.61 29.76
N LEU A 252 7.13 -4.50 29.59
CA LEU A 252 6.92 -5.95 29.49
C LEU A 252 7.24 -6.72 30.79
N GLU A 253 7.97 -6.11 31.72
CA GLU A 253 8.45 -6.77 32.94
C GLU A 253 7.31 -7.31 33.81
N ASP A 254 6.26 -6.52 34.01
CA ASP A 254 5.08 -6.93 34.77
C ASP A 254 4.30 -8.08 34.09
N GLU A 255 4.28 -8.11 32.76
CA GLU A 255 3.54 -9.13 31.99
C GLU A 255 4.32 -10.45 31.88
N HIS A 256 5.65 -10.41 31.87
CA HIS A 256 6.48 -11.57 31.52
C HIS A 256 7.27 -12.16 32.69
N SER A 257 7.53 -11.40 33.77
CA SER A 257 8.29 -11.89 34.93
C SER A 257 7.72 -13.16 35.59
N GLY A 258 6.39 -13.30 35.62
CA GLY A 258 5.73 -14.46 36.21
C GLY A 258 5.66 -15.70 35.31
N LYS A 259 6.05 -15.58 34.03
CA LYS A 259 5.89 -16.65 33.05
C LYS A 259 6.94 -17.76 33.25
N PRO A 260 6.62 -19.04 32.97
CA PRO A 260 7.56 -20.15 33.10
C PRO A 260 8.92 -19.90 32.45
N PHE A 261 8.99 -19.33 31.24
CA PHE A 261 10.29 -19.09 30.58
C PHE A 261 11.19 -18.14 31.39
N ALA A 262 10.62 -17.11 32.02
CA ALA A 262 11.37 -16.16 32.85
C ALA A 262 11.94 -16.83 34.10
N GLN A 263 11.13 -17.66 34.77
CA GLN A 263 11.56 -18.46 35.91
C GLN A 263 12.67 -19.45 35.52
N GLN A 264 12.60 -20.05 34.32
CA GLN A 264 13.67 -20.92 33.82
C GLN A 264 15.00 -20.19 33.65
N LEU A 265 14.96 -18.93 33.18
CA LEU A 265 16.16 -18.09 33.03
C LEU A 265 16.75 -17.71 34.39
N GLU A 266 15.93 -17.53 35.42
CA GLU A 266 16.41 -17.30 36.79
C GLU A 266 17.15 -18.52 37.36
N TRP A 267 16.72 -19.75 37.04
CA TRP A 267 17.41 -20.98 37.48
C TRP A 267 18.84 -21.11 36.98
N ILE A 268 19.19 -20.41 35.89
CA ILE A 268 20.54 -20.39 35.31
C ILE A 268 21.22 -19.02 35.53
N ASP A 269 20.70 -18.24 36.49
CA ASP A 269 21.19 -16.92 36.91
C ASP A 269 21.25 -15.86 35.79
N ILE A 270 20.35 -15.95 34.80
CA ILE A 270 20.18 -14.89 33.80
C ILE A 270 19.33 -13.78 34.41
N ARG A 271 19.89 -12.57 34.52
CA ARG A 271 19.24 -11.41 35.16
C ARG A 271 19.54 -10.10 34.41
N GLY A 272 18.89 -9.02 34.83
CA GLY A 272 19.15 -7.66 34.37
C GLY A 272 18.95 -7.51 32.86
N ARG A 273 19.94 -6.94 32.16
CA ARG A 273 19.83 -6.64 30.72
C ARG A 273 19.57 -7.86 29.83
N ASN A 274 20.07 -9.03 30.21
CA ASN A 274 19.81 -10.25 29.45
C ASN A 274 18.37 -10.75 29.63
N MET A 275 17.81 -10.59 30.84
CA MET A 275 16.39 -10.87 31.10
C MET A 275 15.49 -9.89 30.35
N GLN A 276 15.80 -8.59 30.40
CA GLN A 276 15.07 -7.55 29.65
C GLN A 276 15.05 -7.84 28.15
N ARG A 277 16.18 -8.30 27.59
CA ARG A 277 16.25 -8.72 26.19
C ARG A 277 15.39 -9.95 25.91
N ALA A 278 15.38 -10.94 26.81
CA ALA A 278 14.53 -12.11 26.67
C ALA A 278 13.03 -11.74 26.66
N PHE A 279 12.60 -10.77 27.46
CA PHE A 279 11.23 -10.25 27.43
C PHE A 279 10.87 -9.62 26.08
N ILE A 280 11.75 -8.76 25.55
CA ILE A 280 11.55 -8.15 24.23
C ILE A 280 11.51 -9.23 23.13
N ASP A 281 12.47 -10.15 23.13
CA ASP A 281 12.54 -11.22 22.13
C ASP A 281 11.27 -12.10 22.17
N TYR A 282 10.84 -12.53 23.36
CA TYR A 282 9.59 -13.28 23.56
C TYR A 282 8.39 -12.53 22.98
N HIS A 283 8.21 -11.27 23.38
CA HIS A 283 7.04 -10.48 22.98
C HIS A 283 7.02 -10.26 21.47
N ARG A 284 8.15 -9.87 20.89
CA ARG A 284 8.26 -9.65 19.45
C ARG A 284 8.02 -10.92 18.66
N ALA A 285 8.60 -12.05 19.07
CA ALA A 285 8.36 -13.32 18.41
C ALA A 285 6.87 -13.72 18.48
N TYR A 286 6.21 -13.56 19.63
CA TYR A 286 4.79 -13.86 19.80
C TYR A 286 3.91 -12.97 18.93
N ALA A 287 4.07 -11.65 19.02
CA ALA A 287 3.27 -10.68 18.27
C ALA A 287 3.47 -10.85 16.76
N GLN A 288 4.72 -11.02 16.32
CA GLN A 288 5.07 -11.16 14.91
C GLN A 288 4.51 -12.46 14.31
N THR A 289 4.71 -13.61 14.98
CA THR A 289 4.19 -14.89 14.48
C THR A 289 2.67 -14.95 14.51
N SER A 290 2.03 -14.38 15.52
CA SER A 290 0.56 -14.25 15.58
C SER A 290 0.03 -13.43 14.42
N LYS A 291 0.69 -12.31 14.10
CA LYS A 291 0.33 -11.44 12.98
C LYS A 291 0.48 -12.17 11.65
N TRP A 292 1.60 -12.85 11.41
CA TRP A 292 1.80 -13.62 10.18
C TRP A 292 0.76 -14.72 9.99
N LEU A 293 0.35 -15.42 11.06
CA LEU A 293 -0.71 -16.42 11.00
C LEU A 293 -2.07 -15.78 10.68
N GLN A 294 -2.35 -14.60 11.23
CA GLN A 294 -3.60 -13.86 10.98
C GLN A 294 -3.66 -13.31 9.55
N ASP A 295 -2.55 -12.75 9.07
CA ASP A 295 -2.42 -12.10 7.76
C ASP A 295 -2.16 -13.12 6.63
N GLY A 296 -1.90 -14.39 6.97
CA GLY A 296 -1.64 -15.48 6.03
C GLY A 296 -0.21 -15.50 5.46
N ASP A 297 0.71 -14.71 6.02
CA ASP A 297 2.12 -14.65 5.63
C ASP A 297 2.91 -15.91 6.04
N LEU A 298 2.49 -16.57 7.12
CA LEU A 298 3.04 -17.84 7.59
C LEU A 298 1.89 -18.80 7.88
N VAL A 299 2.00 -20.04 7.39
CA VAL A 299 1.03 -21.09 7.74
C VAL A 299 1.43 -21.80 9.02
N ALA A 300 0.44 -22.30 9.78
CA ALA A 300 0.69 -22.96 11.06
C ALA A 300 1.60 -24.20 10.93
N GLU A 301 1.55 -24.91 9.80
CA GLU A 301 2.42 -26.06 9.55
C GLU A 301 3.90 -25.66 9.45
N ASP A 302 4.21 -24.58 8.74
CA ASP A 302 5.57 -24.05 8.63
C ASP A 302 6.10 -23.54 9.98
N LEU A 303 5.26 -22.90 10.78
CA LEU A 303 5.62 -22.50 12.14
C LEU A 303 5.93 -23.73 13.01
N ASN A 304 5.11 -24.78 12.94
CA ASN A 304 5.35 -26.02 13.68
C ASN A 304 6.65 -26.71 13.24
N ILE A 305 6.96 -26.71 11.94
CA ILE A 305 8.23 -27.24 11.41
C ILE A 305 9.41 -26.42 11.95
N PHE A 306 9.29 -25.09 11.95
CA PHE A 306 10.32 -24.20 12.51
C PHE A 306 10.53 -24.46 14.01
N GLU A 307 9.46 -24.53 14.80
CA GLU A 307 9.54 -24.85 16.23
C GLU A 307 10.17 -26.22 16.48
N SER A 308 9.80 -27.24 15.71
CA SER A 308 10.36 -28.60 15.84
C SER A 308 11.86 -28.62 15.59
N ARG A 309 12.34 -27.89 14.58
CA ARG A 309 13.78 -27.75 14.31
C ARG A 309 14.54 -27.03 15.42
N LEU A 310 13.92 -26.06 16.09
CA LEU A 310 14.51 -25.41 17.26
C LEU A 310 14.61 -26.36 18.45
N VAL A 311 13.61 -27.24 18.64
CA VAL A 311 13.63 -28.27 19.68
C VAL A 311 14.74 -29.29 19.40
N GLU A 312 14.87 -29.79 18.17
CA GLU A 312 15.93 -30.72 17.77
C GLU A 312 17.33 -30.13 18.01
N GLU A 313 17.55 -28.87 17.62
CA GLU A 313 18.83 -28.19 17.85
C GLU A 313 19.11 -28.01 19.34
N TRP A 314 18.09 -27.63 20.12
CA TRP A 314 18.21 -27.50 21.56
C TRP A 314 18.55 -28.84 22.22
N GLU A 315 17.87 -29.93 21.83
CA GLU A 315 18.05 -31.28 22.41
C GLU A 315 19.49 -31.74 22.27
N ILE A 316 20.07 -31.60 21.06
CA ILE A 316 21.48 -31.91 20.81
C ILE A 316 22.39 -31.11 21.74
N GLN A 317 22.15 -29.80 21.92
CA GLN A 317 23.02 -28.98 22.77
C GLN A 317 22.82 -29.26 24.26
N PHE A 318 21.60 -29.56 24.67
CA PHE A 318 21.22 -29.87 26.05
C PHE A 318 21.85 -31.19 26.50
N GLU A 319 21.73 -32.26 25.70
CA GLU A 319 22.39 -33.54 25.96
C GLU A 319 23.91 -33.36 26.08
N ASN A 320 24.50 -32.62 25.15
CA ASN A 320 25.92 -32.30 25.20
C ASN A 320 26.33 -31.52 26.47
N ALA A 321 25.45 -30.67 27.00
CA ALA A 321 25.70 -29.95 28.25
C ALA A 321 25.62 -30.89 29.46
N CYS A 322 24.64 -31.78 29.50
CA CYS A 322 24.49 -32.80 30.53
C CYS A 322 25.67 -33.77 30.53
N ASP A 323 26.09 -34.29 29.37
CA ASP A 323 27.27 -35.14 29.20
C ASP A 323 28.55 -34.49 29.75
N ARG A 324 28.74 -33.18 29.49
CA ARG A 324 29.89 -32.43 30.00
C ARG A 324 29.84 -32.32 31.52
N LEU A 325 28.66 -32.03 32.07
CA LEU A 325 28.46 -31.94 33.52
C LEU A 325 28.75 -33.29 34.19
N GLU A 326 28.20 -34.39 33.68
CA GLU A 326 28.45 -35.73 34.18
C GLU A 326 29.93 -36.11 34.15
N ARG A 327 30.62 -35.85 33.03
CA ARG A 327 32.06 -36.12 32.90
C ARG A 327 32.92 -35.31 33.86
N SER A 328 32.49 -34.10 34.23
CA SER A 328 33.20 -33.27 35.20
C SER A 328 33.14 -33.83 36.62
N GLY A 329 32.13 -34.67 36.92
CA GLY A 329 31.85 -35.18 38.26
C GLY A 329 31.31 -34.14 39.24
N ALA A 330 31.06 -32.91 38.79
CA ALA A 330 30.44 -31.86 39.60
C ALA A 330 28.95 -32.15 39.79
N THR A 331 28.47 -32.04 41.02
CA THR A 331 27.08 -32.35 41.40
C THR A 331 26.44 -31.23 42.21
N ASP A 332 27.17 -30.13 42.44
CA ASP A 332 26.65 -28.94 43.11
C ASP A 332 25.76 -28.12 42.17
N GLU A 333 24.88 -27.31 42.76
CA GLU A 333 23.94 -26.47 42.03
C GLU A 333 24.66 -25.46 41.13
N LEU A 334 25.81 -24.93 41.55
CA LEU A 334 26.54 -23.93 40.78
C LEU A 334 27.05 -24.51 39.46
N ALA A 335 27.50 -25.77 39.45
CA ALA A 335 27.86 -26.47 38.22
C ALA A 335 26.66 -26.69 37.27
N ARG A 336 25.46 -26.96 37.82
CA ARG A 336 24.23 -27.10 37.01
C ARG A 336 23.78 -25.78 36.41
N VAL A 337 23.81 -24.71 37.19
CA VAL A 337 23.55 -23.33 36.76
C VAL A 337 24.49 -22.96 35.62
N GLU A 338 25.79 -23.21 35.76
CA GLU A 338 26.80 -22.89 34.75
C GLU A 338 26.62 -23.71 33.46
N ALA A 339 26.23 -24.98 33.58
CA ALA A 339 25.92 -25.83 32.42
C ALA A 339 24.73 -25.28 31.62
N GLY A 340 23.66 -24.87 32.32
CA GLY A 340 22.50 -24.26 31.68
C GLY A 340 22.78 -22.88 31.08
N ARG A 341 23.62 -22.09 31.74
CA ARG A 341 24.08 -20.79 31.21
C ARG A 341 24.88 -20.95 29.93
N THR A 342 25.82 -21.89 29.90
CA THR A 342 26.62 -22.22 28.72
C THR A 342 25.74 -22.68 27.55
N LEU A 343 24.72 -23.49 27.83
CA LEU A 343 23.74 -23.92 26.83
C LEU A 343 22.98 -22.72 26.25
N PHE A 344 22.45 -21.86 27.12
CA PHE A 344 21.70 -20.66 26.72
C PHE A 344 22.54 -19.75 25.82
N GLU A 345 23.76 -19.42 26.24
CA GLU A 345 24.68 -18.56 25.50
C GLU A 345 25.00 -19.16 24.12
N LYS A 346 25.31 -20.46 24.06
CA LYS A 346 25.61 -21.15 22.80
C LYS A 346 24.45 -21.08 21.81
N LEU A 347 23.23 -21.37 22.24
CA LEU A 347 22.06 -21.34 21.36
C LEU A 347 21.68 -19.92 20.93
N TYR A 348 22.02 -18.90 21.73
CA TYR A 348 21.84 -17.49 21.38
C TYR A 348 22.88 -16.99 20.35
N GLU A 349 24.01 -17.67 20.22
CA GLU A 349 25.02 -17.40 19.19
C GLU A 349 24.70 -18.10 17.86
N MET A 350 24.05 -19.27 17.93
CA MET A 350 23.65 -20.06 16.76
C MET A 350 22.50 -19.40 15.99
N ASN A 351 22.57 -19.43 14.65
CA ASN A 351 21.55 -18.89 13.74
C ASN A 351 21.28 -19.84 12.56
N ASP A 352 21.48 -21.16 12.77
CA ASP A 352 21.38 -22.16 11.70
C ASP A 352 19.92 -22.54 11.39
N VAL A 353 19.02 -22.38 12.36
CA VAL A 353 17.58 -22.59 12.19
C VAL A 353 16.89 -21.26 11.93
N VAL A 354 16.30 -21.14 10.73
CA VAL A 354 15.49 -19.99 10.31
C VAL A 354 14.08 -20.46 9.93
N VAL A 355 13.09 -19.59 10.17
CA VAL A 355 11.69 -19.84 9.81
C VAL A 355 11.51 -19.95 8.30
N GLN A 356 12.22 -19.12 7.54
CA GLN A 356 12.27 -19.12 6.08
C GLN A 356 13.66 -18.68 5.60
N PRO A 357 14.11 -19.13 4.42
CA PRO A 357 15.37 -18.67 3.83
C PRO A 357 15.43 -17.15 3.72
N GLY A 358 16.50 -16.53 4.26
CA GLY A 358 16.71 -15.09 4.19
C GLY A 358 16.11 -14.28 5.34
N PHE A 359 15.29 -14.88 6.22
CA PHE A 359 14.84 -14.22 7.44
C PHE A 359 15.89 -14.39 8.55
N ALA A 360 16.63 -13.32 8.86
CA ALA A 360 17.78 -13.35 9.77
C ALA A 360 17.58 -12.55 11.08
N GLU A 361 16.34 -12.20 11.41
CA GLU A 361 16.07 -11.43 12.62
C GLU A 361 16.23 -12.29 13.88
N ARG A 362 17.20 -11.91 14.73
CA ARG A 362 17.58 -12.67 15.91
C ARG A 362 16.48 -12.76 16.96
N PHE A 363 15.62 -11.74 17.04
CA PHE A 363 14.53 -11.72 18.03
C PHE A 363 13.59 -12.90 17.83
N LEU A 364 13.39 -13.36 16.59
CA LEU A 364 12.44 -14.42 16.29
C LEU A 364 12.96 -15.77 16.81
N VAL A 365 14.22 -16.12 16.54
CA VAL A 365 14.79 -17.40 16.96
C VAL A 365 14.88 -17.47 18.49
N GLY A 366 15.46 -16.45 19.13
CA GLY A 366 15.56 -16.38 20.59
C GLY A 366 14.20 -16.34 21.27
N GLY A 367 13.29 -15.49 20.77
CA GLY A 367 11.94 -15.34 21.30
C GLY A 367 11.09 -16.60 21.13
N THR A 368 11.22 -17.31 20.02
CA THR A 368 10.51 -18.58 19.81
C THR A 368 11.00 -19.67 20.76
N ARG A 369 12.31 -19.74 21.06
CA ARG A 369 12.80 -20.64 22.12
C ARG A 369 12.20 -20.28 23.48
N HIS A 370 12.02 -18.99 23.80
CA HIS A 370 11.32 -18.59 25.02
C HIS A 370 9.85 -19.02 25.01
N LEU A 371 9.15 -18.91 23.88
CA LEU A 371 7.76 -19.40 23.74
C LEU A 371 7.66 -20.93 23.92
N ILE A 372 8.63 -21.68 23.41
CA ILE A 372 8.70 -23.13 23.59
C ILE A 372 9.02 -23.49 25.06
N ALA A 373 9.94 -22.76 25.69
CA ALA A 373 10.28 -22.93 27.11
C ALA A 373 9.12 -22.54 28.04
N ASP A 374 8.32 -21.55 27.65
CA ASP A 374 7.12 -21.14 28.37
C ASP A 374 6.06 -22.25 28.41
N ARG A 375 5.95 -23.01 27.31
CA ARG A 375 5.12 -24.22 27.22
C ARG A 375 5.72 -25.43 27.95
N GLY A 376 6.92 -25.32 28.50
CA GLY A 376 7.62 -26.40 29.20
C GLY A 376 8.17 -27.51 28.31
N VAL A 377 8.21 -27.30 26.98
CA VAL A 377 8.70 -28.30 26.02
C VAL A 377 10.23 -28.39 26.04
N ILE A 378 10.90 -27.24 26.21
CA ILE A 378 12.36 -27.16 26.40
C ILE A 378 12.69 -26.46 27.72
N GLY A 379 13.94 -26.58 28.15
CA GLY A 379 14.43 -25.82 29.30
C GLY A 379 15.93 -25.67 29.37
N TRP A 380 16.38 -24.83 30.28
CA TRP A 380 17.79 -24.40 30.32
C TRP A 380 18.60 -25.12 31.42
N HIS A 381 17.97 -25.41 32.56
CA HIS A 381 18.62 -26.10 33.67
C HIS A 381 18.65 -27.63 33.43
N PRO A 382 19.70 -28.38 33.81
CA PRO A 382 19.74 -29.84 33.67
C PRO A 382 18.51 -30.56 34.25
N ASP A 383 18.02 -30.07 35.39
CA ASP A 383 16.83 -30.61 36.07
C ASP A 383 15.51 -29.91 35.65
N PHE A 384 15.45 -29.24 34.49
CA PHE A 384 14.29 -28.39 34.14
C PHE A 384 12.96 -29.15 34.13
N GLN A 385 12.95 -30.42 33.72
CA GLN A 385 11.70 -31.20 33.63
C GLN A 385 11.00 -31.36 34.98
N GLU A 386 11.77 -31.48 36.07
CA GLU A 386 11.23 -31.53 37.43
C GLU A 386 10.76 -30.15 37.87
N ARG A 387 11.61 -29.14 37.69
CA ARG A 387 11.30 -27.76 38.11
C ARG A 387 10.10 -27.15 37.37
N VAL A 388 9.95 -27.45 36.07
CA VAL A 388 8.80 -27.02 35.27
C VAL A 388 7.53 -27.74 35.72
N ARG A 389 7.60 -29.05 36.05
CA ARG A 389 6.44 -29.77 36.61
C ARG A 389 5.95 -29.15 37.92
N GLU A 390 6.87 -28.70 38.77
CA GLU A 390 6.54 -27.98 40.01
C GLU A 390 5.83 -26.64 39.75
N ILE A 391 6.33 -25.85 38.79
CA ILE A 391 5.68 -24.60 38.37
C ILE A 391 4.27 -24.85 37.82
N LEU A 392 4.11 -25.88 37.00
CA LEU A 392 2.84 -26.20 36.32
C LEU A 392 1.85 -27.01 37.18
N GLY A 393 2.24 -27.41 38.40
CA GLY A 393 1.37 -28.11 39.35
C GLY A 393 0.99 -29.53 38.93
N ILE A 394 1.83 -30.22 38.16
CA ILE A 394 1.57 -31.60 37.68
C ILE A 394 2.14 -32.61 38.70
N PRO A 395 1.33 -33.50 39.31
CA PRO A 395 1.83 -34.50 40.26
C PRO A 395 2.80 -35.49 39.61
N ALA A 396 3.74 -35.99 40.42
CA ALA A 396 4.86 -36.87 40.02
C ALA A 396 4.44 -38.18 39.35
#